data_AF-A0A843HME2-F1
#
_entry.id   AF-A0A843HME2-F1
#
_cell.length_a   1.000
_cell.length_b   1.000
_cell.length_c   1.000
_cell.angle_alpha   90.00
_cell.angle_beta   90.00
_cell.angle_gamma   90.00
#
_symmetry.space_group_name_H-M   'P 1'
#
loop_
_entity.id
_entity.type
_entity.pdbx_description
1 polymer ?
#
loop_
_entity_poly.entity_id
_entity_poly.type
_entity_poly.pdbx_seq_one_letter_code
_entity_poly.pdbx_strand_id
1 'polypeptide(L)'
;MIYTNLPNDEIKGKSVAIVGNAKSLFYYNYGNEIDNADVVIRFNKGFITDNNAQGTKTDFLFLACDLSYSEIQSYKPRYVINRSIKYKNKADYTFMQKYRFVLKQIIGSQPSTGFMAIHWCIKANAKQITLYGFDFGETPTFYNPVDYKTPHNYEKEKELVLGYKQAGLLTVKGA
;
A
#
# COMPACT_ATOMS: atom_id res chain seq x y z
N MET A 1 14.77 -13.48 11.68
CA MET A 1 14.65 -12.46 10.61
C MET A 1 13.83 -13.04 9.48
N ILE A 2 12.67 -12.45 9.16
CA ILE A 2 11.90 -12.87 7.98
C ILE A 2 12.53 -12.17 6.79
N TYR A 3 13.41 -12.86 6.08
CA TYR A 3 14.04 -12.35 4.86
C TYR A 3 12.96 -12.19 3.80
N THR A 4 12.45 -10.98 3.67
CA THR A 4 11.71 -10.53 2.50
C THR A 4 12.76 -10.14 1.46
N ASN A 5 12.68 -10.63 0.23
CA ASN A 5 13.54 -10.14 -0.86
C ASN A 5 13.21 -8.69 -1.27
N LEU A 6 12.40 -7.96 -0.50
CA LEU A 6 12.07 -6.59 -0.85
C LEU A 6 13.30 -5.68 -0.79
N PRO A 7 13.36 -4.65 -1.65
CA PRO A 7 14.47 -3.72 -1.70
C PRO A 7 14.38 -2.75 -0.51
N ASN A 8 14.71 -3.22 0.69
CA ASN A 8 14.62 -2.43 1.92
C ASN A 8 15.43 -1.13 1.85
N ASP A 9 16.55 -1.12 1.11
CA ASP A 9 17.40 0.06 0.94
C ASP A 9 16.71 1.18 0.14
N GLU A 10 15.70 0.86 -0.68
CA GLU A 10 14.88 1.87 -1.35
C GLU A 10 13.90 2.57 -0.39
N ILE A 11 13.67 1.98 0.80
CA ILE A 11 12.78 2.53 1.82
C ILE A 11 13.54 3.13 3.00
N LYS A 12 14.67 2.53 3.37
CA LYS A 12 15.45 2.89 4.56
C LYS A 12 15.82 4.37 4.55
N GLY A 13 15.43 5.09 5.60
CA GLY A 13 15.72 6.51 5.75
C GLY A 13 14.94 7.45 4.82
N LYS A 14 13.96 6.95 4.06
CA LYS A 14 13.13 7.73 3.13
C LYS A 14 11.79 8.15 3.72
N SER A 15 11.24 9.24 3.21
CA SER A 15 9.83 9.58 3.37
C SER A 15 8.99 8.76 2.39
N VAL A 16 7.94 8.11 2.91
CA VAL A 16 7.10 7.18 2.14
C VAL A 16 5.65 7.62 2.22
N ALA A 17 5.06 7.94 1.06
CA ALA A 17 3.62 8.09 0.92
C ALA A 17 3.01 6.74 0.49
N ILE A 18 2.09 6.24 1.30
CA ILE A 18 1.33 5.02 0.99
C ILE A 18 -0.09 5.43 0.64
N VAL A 19 -0.51 5.17 -0.60
CA VAL A 19 -1.79 5.62 -1.14
C VAL A 19 -2.74 4.42 -1.28
N GLY A 20 -3.69 4.32 -0.35
CA GLY A 20 -4.78 3.37 -0.36
C GLY A 20 -5.88 3.76 -1.34
N ASN A 21 -6.86 2.87 -1.50
CA ASN A 21 -7.89 2.98 -2.53
C ASN A 21 -9.27 3.36 -1.98
N ALA A 22 -9.35 3.84 -0.73
CA ALA A 22 -10.61 4.28 -0.15
C ALA A 22 -11.17 5.51 -0.89
N LYS A 23 -12.49 5.54 -1.09
CA LYS A 23 -13.17 6.66 -1.76
C LYS A 23 -13.03 7.98 -1.01
N SER A 24 -12.84 7.93 0.31
CA SER A 24 -12.55 9.10 1.16
C SER A 24 -11.33 9.91 0.70
N LEU A 25 -10.37 9.31 -0.03
CA LEU A 25 -9.23 10.03 -0.58
C LEU A 25 -9.64 11.21 -1.48
N PHE A 26 -10.73 11.08 -2.24
CA PHE A 26 -11.21 12.10 -3.17
C PHE A 26 -11.85 13.31 -2.48
N TYR A 27 -11.98 13.31 -1.15
CA TYR A 27 -12.45 14.48 -0.41
C TYR A 27 -11.33 15.50 -0.14
N TYR A 28 -10.11 15.19 -0.56
CA TYR A 28 -8.91 15.97 -0.25
C TYR A 28 -8.08 16.22 -1.51
N ASN A 29 -7.18 17.21 -1.42
CA ASN A 29 -6.25 17.58 -2.49
C ASN A 29 -4.80 17.25 -2.09
N TYR A 30 -4.52 15.99 -1.77
CA TYR A 30 -3.21 15.55 -1.28
C TYR A 30 -2.16 15.30 -2.37
N GLY A 31 -2.50 15.48 -3.65
CA GLY A 31 -1.65 15.04 -4.76
C GLY A 31 -0.24 15.61 -4.75
N ASN A 32 -0.10 16.91 -4.50
CA ASN A 32 1.22 17.54 -4.37
C ASN A 32 1.97 17.05 -3.12
N GLU A 33 1.28 16.79 -2.00
CA GLU A 33 1.89 16.25 -0.77
C GLU A 33 2.39 14.82 -0.99
N ILE A 34 1.62 14.00 -1.70
CA ILE A 34 1.97 12.63 -2.08
C ILE A 34 3.19 12.61 -2.99
N ASP A 35 3.20 13.42 -4.04
CA ASP A 35 4.28 13.42 -5.05
C ASP A 35 5.61 13.95 -4.50
N ASN A 36 5.57 14.75 -3.43
CA ASN A 36 6.76 15.26 -2.73
C ASN A 36 7.46 14.20 -1.85
N ALA A 37 6.85 13.06 -1.57
CA ALA A 37 7.52 11.98 -0.84
C ALA A 37 8.69 11.41 -1.65
N ASP A 38 9.75 10.95 -0.98
CA ASP A 38 10.86 10.26 -1.65
C ASP A 38 10.35 9.03 -2.41
N VAL A 39 9.42 8.28 -1.81
CA VAL A 39 8.84 7.04 -2.33
C VAL A 39 7.31 7.06 -2.24
N VAL A 40 6.63 6.67 -3.32
CA VAL A 40 5.18 6.49 -3.37
C VAL A 40 4.81 5.03 -3.65
N ILE A 41 3.97 4.46 -2.78
CA ILE A 41 3.46 3.09 -2.87
C ILE A 41 1.97 3.10 -3.21
N ARG A 42 1.57 2.31 -4.23
CA ARG A 42 0.18 2.13 -4.67
C ARG A 42 -0.21 0.65 -4.78
N PHE A 43 -1.50 0.38 -4.93
CA PHE A 43 -2.05 -0.98 -4.84
C PHE A 43 -3.05 -1.33 -5.94
N ASN A 44 -2.91 -2.54 -6.48
CA ASN A 44 -3.94 -3.23 -7.25
C ASN A 44 -4.51 -2.38 -8.41
N LYS A 45 -5.84 -2.31 -8.54
CA LYS A 45 -6.57 -1.52 -9.54
C LYS A 45 -6.79 -0.07 -9.11
N GLY A 46 -5.99 0.45 -8.18
CA GLY A 46 -6.05 1.81 -7.66
C GLY A 46 -5.57 2.86 -8.66
N PHE A 47 -6.10 2.85 -9.89
CA PHE A 47 -5.63 3.71 -10.97
C PHE A 47 -5.79 5.17 -10.58
N ILE A 48 -4.84 5.98 -11.02
CA ILE A 48 -4.89 7.43 -10.83
C ILE A 48 -5.98 7.97 -11.77
N THR A 49 -7.02 8.53 -11.19
CA THR A 49 -8.19 9.11 -11.88
C THR A 49 -8.41 10.58 -11.51
N ASP A 50 -7.86 11.01 -10.36
CA ASP A 50 -7.82 12.40 -9.93
C ASP A 50 -6.44 12.73 -9.36
N ASN A 51 -5.64 13.47 -10.14
CA ASN A 51 -4.28 13.86 -9.74
C ASN A 51 -4.28 14.78 -8.53
N ASN A 52 -5.33 15.60 -8.32
CA ASN A 52 -5.37 16.52 -7.19
C ASN A 52 -5.51 15.76 -5.87
N ALA A 53 -6.28 14.68 -5.86
CA ALA A 53 -6.44 13.84 -4.68
C ALA A 53 -5.29 12.83 -4.52
N GLN A 54 -4.86 12.20 -5.62
CA GLN A 54 -4.05 10.99 -5.58
C GLN A 54 -2.57 11.21 -5.88
N GLY A 55 -2.20 12.35 -6.48
CA GLY A 55 -0.87 12.56 -7.05
C GLY A 55 -0.65 11.70 -8.29
N THR A 56 0.53 11.81 -8.88
CA THR A 56 0.90 11.14 -10.14
C THR A 56 2.06 10.15 -9.99
N LYS A 57 2.86 10.29 -8.94
CA LYS A 57 4.06 9.49 -8.72
C LYS A 57 3.69 8.07 -8.25
N THR A 58 4.41 7.08 -8.76
CA THR A 58 4.35 5.69 -8.30
C THR A 58 5.75 5.08 -8.40
N ASP A 59 6.37 4.75 -7.27
CA ASP A 59 7.65 4.03 -7.27
C ASP A 59 7.43 2.53 -7.09
N PHE A 60 6.50 2.16 -6.20
CA PHE A 60 6.14 0.77 -5.95
C PHE A 60 4.66 0.51 -6.26
N LEU A 61 4.39 -0.49 -7.08
CA LEU A 61 3.05 -1.01 -7.31
C LEU A 61 2.92 -2.41 -6.70
N PHE A 62 2.12 -2.52 -5.64
CA PHE A 62 1.85 -3.78 -4.96
C PHE A 62 0.59 -4.44 -5.52
N LEU A 63 0.73 -5.67 -6.02
CA LEU A 63 -0.33 -6.39 -6.74
C LEU A 63 -0.72 -7.68 -6.03
N ALA A 64 -1.99 -7.74 -5.65
CA ALA A 64 -2.72 -8.93 -5.27
C ALA A 64 -3.81 -9.29 -6.29
N CYS A 65 -3.75 -8.72 -7.49
CA CYS A 65 -4.62 -9.06 -8.62
C CYS A 65 -3.79 -9.10 -9.90
N ASP A 66 -4.37 -9.67 -10.96
CA ASP A 66 -3.77 -9.64 -12.29
C ASP A 66 -4.08 -8.28 -12.95
N LEU A 67 -3.05 -7.67 -13.54
CA LEU A 67 -3.14 -6.49 -14.41
C LEU A 67 -2.40 -6.80 -15.72
N SER A 68 -2.88 -6.31 -16.85
CA SER A 68 -2.13 -6.35 -18.10
C SER A 68 -0.84 -5.52 -17.99
N TYR A 69 0.12 -5.77 -18.88
CA TYR A 69 1.35 -4.99 -18.93
C TYR A 69 1.07 -3.49 -19.14
N SER A 70 0.14 -3.14 -20.03
CA SER A 70 -0.25 -1.74 -20.27
C SER A 70 -0.88 -1.09 -19.04
N GLU A 71 -1.71 -1.81 -18.28
CA GLU A 71 -2.25 -1.33 -17.01
C GLU A 71 -1.16 -1.11 -15.95
N ILE A 72 -0.14 -1.97 -15.90
CA ILE A 72 1.01 -1.76 -14.99
C ILE A 72 1.82 -0.53 -15.44
N GLN A 73 2.09 -0.42 -16.74
CA GLN A 73 2.90 0.68 -17.29
C GLN A 73 2.22 2.05 -17.19
N SER A 74 0.88 2.12 -17.06
CA SER A 74 0.19 3.40 -16.86
C SER A 74 0.58 4.08 -15.54
N TYR A 75 0.97 3.31 -14.52
CA TYR A 75 1.52 3.86 -13.26
C TYR A 75 2.98 4.27 -13.38
N LYS A 76 3.71 3.80 -14.41
CA LYS A 76 5.17 3.94 -14.57
C LYS A 76 5.97 3.53 -13.31
N PRO A 77 5.69 2.37 -12.70
CA PRO A 77 6.32 1.99 -11.44
C PRO A 77 7.79 1.63 -11.64
N ARG A 78 8.64 1.96 -10.67
CA ARG A 78 10.03 1.50 -10.62
C ARG A 78 10.12 0.04 -10.18
N TYR A 79 9.24 -0.38 -9.27
CA TYR A 79 9.15 -1.72 -8.73
C TYR A 79 7.71 -2.24 -8.75
N VAL A 80 7.54 -3.52 -9.11
CA VAL A 80 6.25 -4.22 -9.06
C VAL A 80 6.37 -5.37 -8.07
N ILE A 81 5.56 -5.36 -7.02
CA ILE A 81 5.60 -6.37 -5.96
C ILE A 81 4.36 -7.26 -6.10
N ASN A 82 4.52 -8.51 -6.53
CA ASN A 82 3.39 -9.40 -6.84
C ASN A 82 3.33 -10.64 -5.91
N ARG A 83 2.14 -11.25 -5.81
CA ARG A 83 1.89 -12.54 -5.15
C ARG A 83 2.45 -13.74 -5.91
N SER A 84 2.57 -13.66 -7.24
CA SER A 84 3.07 -14.75 -8.09
C SER A 84 3.98 -14.24 -9.19
N ILE A 85 4.97 -15.05 -9.60
CA ILE A 85 5.95 -14.80 -10.68
C ILE A 85 5.28 -14.90 -12.06
N LYS A 86 4.16 -14.19 -12.29
CA LYS A 86 3.51 -14.16 -13.60
C LYS A 86 4.23 -13.22 -14.56
N TYR A 87 4.94 -12.24 -14.04
CA TYR A 87 5.80 -11.34 -14.81
C TYR A 87 7.25 -11.78 -14.57
N LYS A 88 8.07 -11.76 -15.62
CA LYS A 88 9.50 -12.12 -15.58
C LYS A 88 10.35 -10.88 -15.89
N ASN A 89 10.17 -9.80 -15.14
CA ASN A 89 11.03 -8.63 -15.22
C ASN A 89 11.90 -8.52 -13.95
N LYS A 90 13.04 -7.82 -14.06
CA LYS A 90 14.14 -7.73 -13.06
C LYS A 90 13.73 -7.30 -11.62
N ALA A 91 12.47 -6.96 -11.37
CA ALA A 91 11.96 -6.44 -10.10
C ALA A 91 10.83 -7.29 -9.48
N ASP A 92 10.63 -8.53 -9.93
CA ASP A 92 9.56 -9.41 -9.42
C ASP A 92 9.97 -10.09 -8.10
N TYR A 93 9.66 -9.43 -6.99
CA TYR A 93 9.83 -10.02 -5.66
C TYR A 93 8.60 -10.80 -5.25
N THR A 94 8.75 -12.10 -4.98
CA THR A 94 7.74 -12.96 -4.35
C THR A 94 7.66 -12.68 -2.85
N PHE A 95 7.36 -11.43 -2.53
CA PHE A 95 7.29 -10.87 -1.19
C PHE A 95 6.24 -11.55 -0.32
N MET A 96 5.13 -11.95 -0.93
CA MET A 96 3.91 -12.00 -0.14
C MET A 96 3.70 -13.28 0.62
N GLN A 97 4.12 -14.47 0.18
CA GLN A 97 3.55 -15.69 0.77
C GLN A 97 3.98 -15.96 2.23
N LYS A 98 5.28 -15.92 2.54
CA LYS A 98 5.77 -16.13 3.92
C LYS A 98 5.41 -14.95 4.82
N TYR A 99 5.55 -13.72 4.32
CA TYR A 99 5.24 -12.51 5.07
C TYR A 99 3.75 -12.39 5.41
N ARG A 100 2.88 -12.68 4.43
CA ARG A 100 1.42 -12.80 4.60
C ARG A 100 1.06 -13.85 5.64
N PHE A 101 1.75 -14.99 5.66
CA PHE A 101 1.47 -16.04 6.64
C PHE A 101 1.73 -15.55 8.06
N VAL A 102 2.86 -14.88 8.30
CA VAL A 102 3.19 -14.31 9.62
C VAL A 102 2.18 -13.24 10.02
N LEU A 103 1.89 -12.29 9.14
CA LEU A 103 0.92 -11.23 9.43
C LEU A 103 -0.49 -11.78 9.65
N LYS A 104 -0.87 -12.87 8.96
CA LYS A 104 -2.14 -13.56 9.20
C LYS A 104 -2.24 -14.11 10.63
N GLN A 105 -1.14 -14.60 11.21
CA GLN A 105 -1.14 -15.05 12.61
C GLN A 105 -1.32 -13.88 13.59
N ILE A 106 -0.83 -12.69 13.25
CA ILE A 106 -0.97 -11.48 14.08
C ILE A 106 -2.40 -10.92 14.02
N ILE A 107 -2.98 -10.86 12.83
CA ILE A 107 -4.31 -10.26 12.60
C ILE A 107 -5.44 -11.25 12.89
N GLY A 108 -5.18 -12.56 12.78
CA GLY A 108 -6.20 -13.61 12.84
C GLY A 108 -6.99 -13.76 11.52
N SER A 109 -6.76 -12.90 10.53
CA SER A 109 -7.39 -12.95 9.21
C SER A 109 -6.38 -12.69 8.09
N GLN A 110 -6.81 -12.81 6.84
CA GLN A 110 -5.98 -12.47 5.68
C GLN A 110 -5.62 -10.96 5.73
N PRO A 111 -4.33 -10.57 5.80
CA PRO A 111 -3.95 -9.16 5.74
C PRO A 111 -4.28 -8.55 4.38
N SER A 112 -4.67 -7.28 4.38
CA SER A 112 -4.79 -6.45 3.18
C SER A 112 -3.43 -6.14 2.57
N THR A 113 -3.39 -5.86 1.26
CA THR A 113 -2.13 -5.49 0.61
C THR A 113 -1.53 -4.21 1.21
N GLY A 114 -2.39 -3.26 1.58
CA GLY A 114 -2.01 -2.03 2.25
C GLY A 114 -1.34 -2.28 3.60
N PHE A 115 -1.94 -3.13 4.45
CA PHE A 115 -1.37 -3.44 5.75
C PHE A 115 0.03 -4.06 5.68
N MET A 116 0.28 -4.96 4.73
CA MET A 116 1.63 -5.54 4.62
C MET A 116 2.65 -4.51 4.13
N ALA A 117 2.27 -3.57 3.26
CA ALA A 117 3.17 -2.50 2.83
C ALA A 117 3.52 -1.57 4.00
N ILE A 118 2.53 -1.20 4.82
CA ILE A 118 2.75 -0.43 6.05
C ILE A 118 3.75 -1.15 6.96
N HIS A 119 3.48 -2.42 7.28
CA HIS A 119 4.34 -3.18 8.17
C HIS A 119 5.75 -3.38 7.57
N TRP A 120 5.87 -3.51 6.24
CA TRP A 120 7.16 -3.57 5.58
C TRP A 120 7.95 -2.27 5.71
N CYS A 121 7.33 -1.12 5.43
CA CYS A 121 8.00 0.18 5.53
C CYS A 121 8.53 0.46 6.94
N ILE A 122 7.76 0.08 7.97
CA ILE A 122 8.21 0.15 9.37
C ILE A 122 9.43 -0.73 9.58
N LYS A 123 9.39 -2.00 9.16
CA LYS A 123 10.52 -2.94 9.33
C LYS A 123 11.76 -2.57 8.50
N ALA A 124 11.57 -1.89 7.37
CA ALA A 124 12.64 -1.38 6.53
C ALA A 124 13.25 -0.07 7.08
N ASN A 125 12.74 0.46 8.20
CA ASN A 125 13.18 1.71 8.82
C ASN A 125 13.04 2.92 7.89
N ALA A 126 11.86 3.09 7.29
CA ALA A 126 11.48 4.37 6.68
C ALA A 126 11.63 5.51 7.69
N LYS A 127 12.11 6.67 7.23
CA LYS A 127 12.26 7.86 8.09
C LYS A 127 10.90 8.48 8.45
N GLN A 128 9.97 8.44 7.50
CA GLN A 128 8.61 8.95 7.67
C GLN A 128 7.66 8.11 6.82
N ILE A 129 6.51 7.76 7.38
CA ILE A 129 5.45 7.06 6.67
C ILE A 129 4.17 7.87 6.82
N THR A 130 3.55 8.22 5.69
CA THR A 130 2.24 8.90 5.67
C THR A 130 1.26 8.08 4.85
N LEU A 131 0.11 7.77 5.45
CA LEU A 131 -0.97 7.02 4.83
C LEU A 131 -2.05 7.97 4.30
N TYR A 132 -2.47 7.76 3.06
CA TYR A 132 -3.55 8.48 2.39
C TYR A 132 -4.58 7.49 1.88
N GLY A 133 -5.89 7.76 2.05
CA GLY A 133 -6.93 6.83 1.59
C GLY A 133 -6.99 5.51 2.36
N PHE A 134 -6.75 5.58 3.68
CA PHE A 134 -6.87 4.47 4.63
C PHE A 134 -7.92 4.81 5.70
N ASP A 135 -9.19 4.51 5.42
CA ASP A 135 -10.32 4.71 6.33
C ASP A 135 -10.87 3.39 6.90
N PHE A 136 -10.15 2.29 6.67
CA PHE A 136 -10.46 0.97 7.22
C PHE A 136 -11.89 0.49 6.91
N GLY A 137 -12.41 0.84 5.73
CA GLY A 137 -13.70 0.36 5.25
C GLY A 137 -14.88 1.26 5.61
N GLU A 138 -14.63 2.46 6.15
CA GLU A 138 -15.67 3.48 6.30
C GLU A 138 -16.22 3.93 4.95
N THR A 139 -15.39 3.95 3.89
CA THR A 139 -15.84 4.10 2.52
C THR A 139 -15.43 2.90 1.66
N PRO A 140 -16.18 2.60 0.58
CA PRO A 140 -15.78 1.54 -0.33
C PRO A 140 -14.47 1.88 -1.04
N THR A 141 -13.77 0.84 -1.49
CA THR A 141 -12.71 1.01 -2.48
C THR A 141 -13.30 1.53 -3.79
N PHE A 142 -12.74 2.59 -4.36
CA PHE A 142 -13.41 3.38 -5.41
C PHE A 142 -13.71 2.64 -6.71
N TYR A 143 -13.07 1.50 -6.97
CA TYR A 143 -13.29 0.66 -8.14
C TYR A 143 -14.04 -0.64 -7.84
N ASN A 144 -14.36 -0.92 -6.57
CA ASN A 144 -15.09 -2.14 -6.21
C ASN A 144 -16.60 -1.96 -6.48
N PRO A 145 -17.31 -3.04 -6.82
CA PRO A 145 -18.77 -2.99 -6.90
C PRO A 145 -19.38 -2.74 -5.51
N VAL A 146 -20.62 -2.26 -5.49
CA VAL A 146 -21.33 -1.83 -4.26
C VAL A 146 -21.46 -2.97 -3.24
N ASP A 147 -21.57 -4.22 -3.70
CA ASP A 147 -21.77 -5.42 -2.88
C ASP A 147 -20.45 -6.15 -2.54
N TYR A 148 -19.30 -5.54 -2.83
CA TYR A 148 -18.00 -6.15 -2.55
C TYR A 148 -17.81 -6.44 -1.07
N LYS A 149 -17.51 -7.69 -0.75
CA LYS A 149 -17.15 -8.13 0.61
C LYS A 149 -15.65 -8.27 0.73
N THR A 150 -15.07 -7.50 1.63
CA THR A 150 -13.65 -7.63 1.96
C THR A 150 -13.39 -8.93 2.74
N PRO A 151 -12.33 -9.69 2.41
CA PRO A 151 -11.90 -10.84 3.20
C PRO A 151 -11.00 -10.43 4.39
N HIS A 152 -10.79 -9.13 4.59
CA HIS A 152 -9.86 -8.57 5.57
C HIS A 152 -10.59 -8.14 6.84
N ASN A 153 -9.93 -8.29 7.99
CA ASN A 153 -10.40 -7.73 9.25
C ASN A 153 -9.92 -6.28 9.37
N TYR A 154 -10.68 -5.33 8.80
CA TYR A 154 -10.30 -3.93 8.84
C TYR A 154 -10.33 -3.33 10.24
N GLU A 155 -11.18 -3.82 11.15
CA GLU A 155 -11.17 -3.36 12.54
C GLU A 155 -9.82 -3.67 13.20
N LYS A 156 -9.31 -4.90 13.03
CA LYS A 156 -8.01 -5.28 13.57
C LYS A 156 -6.85 -4.55 12.89
N GLU A 157 -6.92 -4.32 11.58
CA GLU A 157 -5.92 -3.51 10.88
C GLU A 157 -5.94 -2.06 11.36
N LYS A 158 -7.13 -1.47 11.59
CA LYS A 158 -7.30 -0.12 12.17
C LYS A 158 -6.65 -0.03 13.54
N GLU A 159 -6.95 -0.97 14.43
CA GLU A 159 -6.35 -1.05 15.76
C GLU A 159 -4.82 -1.02 15.70
N LEU A 160 -4.21 -1.89 14.88
CA LEU A 160 -2.75 -2.00 14.75
C LEU A 160 -2.13 -0.73 14.13
N VAL A 161 -2.75 -0.18 13.08
CA VAL A 161 -2.23 1.03 12.41
C VAL A 161 -2.35 2.25 13.32
N LEU A 162 -3.42 2.38 14.09
CA LEU A 162 -3.55 3.45 15.08
C LEU A 162 -2.56 3.27 16.24
N GLY A 163 -2.23 2.03 16.62
CA GLY A 163 -1.13 1.74 17.54
C GLY A 163 0.22 2.23 17.00
N TYR A 164 0.52 1.99 15.72
CA TYR A 164 1.74 2.51 15.07
C TYR A 164 1.76 4.05 15.03
N LYS A 165 0.61 4.68 14.78
CA LYS A 165 0.47 6.14 14.84
C LYS A 165 0.78 6.69 16.23
N GLN A 166 0.21 6.09 17.28
CA GLN A 166 0.45 6.50 18.68
C GLN A 166 1.92 6.33 19.08
N ALA A 167 2.59 5.30 18.56
CA ALA A 167 4.02 5.08 18.75
C ALA A 167 4.92 6.00 17.90
N GLY A 168 4.35 6.92 17.12
CA GLY A 168 5.10 7.86 16.27
C GLY A 168 5.75 7.22 15.03
N LEU A 169 5.33 6.01 14.64
CA LEU A 169 5.94 5.29 13.52
C LEU A 169 5.36 5.69 12.16
N LEU A 170 4.15 6.28 12.14
CA LEU A 170 3.49 6.74 10.92
C LEU A 170 2.46 7.84 11.22
N THR A 171 2.00 8.51 10.17
CA THR A 171 0.85 9.42 10.19
C THR A 171 -0.26 8.87 9.28
N VAL A 172 -1.52 9.10 9.65
CA VAL A 172 -2.69 8.82 8.81
C VAL A 172 -3.38 10.15 8.51
N LYS A 173 -3.62 10.42 7.22
CA LYS A 173 -4.28 11.65 6.73
C LYS A 173 -5.68 11.30 6.24
N GLY A 174 -6.65 12.15 6.61
CA GLY A 174 -8.03 12.06 6.12
C GLY A 174 -8.80 10.82 6.59
N ALA A 175 -8.44 10.27 7.75
CA ALA A 175 -9.10 9.16 8.43
C ALA A 175 -9.63 9.58 9.81
#